data_AF-A0A8T4JHX0-F1
#
_entry.id   AF-A0A8T4JHX0-F1
#
_cell.length_a   1.000
_cell.length_b   1.000
_cell.length_c   1.000
_cell.angle_alpha   90.00
_cell.angle_beta   90.00
_cell.angle_gamma   90.00
#
_symmetry.space_group_name_H-M   'P 1'
#
loop_
_entity.id
_entity.type
_entity.pdbx_description
1 polymer ?
#
loop_
_entity_poly.entity_id
_entity_poly.type
_entity_poly.pdbx_seq_one_letter_code
_entity_poly.pdbx_strand_id
1 'polypeptide(L)'
;MLKQRSSLEVEWQFHCDVCSGVVDNPICPECLAKSVSVWLTLYPNLKRVIYPKIESYLEQFEERITQATQCIKCQNKKAYVCPSCFIDFIVGQLKKVRIDSRILDEFQGLFDFDFVVPDPHAAKWKRYSTMIGEL
;
A
#
# COMPACT_ATOMS: atom_id res chain seq x y z
N MET A 1 -28.53 -19.64 -37.24
CA MET A 1 -27.48 -18.65 -37.58
C MET A 1 -26.93 -18.06 -36.30
N LEU A 2 -25.63 -18.23 -36.07
CA LEU A 2 -24.87 -17.66 -34.96
C LEU A 2 -24.72 -16.15 -35.14
N LYS A 3 -24.86 -15.39 -34.05
CA LYS A 3 -24.05 -14.18 -33.80
C LYS A 3 -24.03 -13.90 -32.31
N GLN A 4 -23.14 -14.61 -31.61
CA GLN A 4 -22.65 -14.17 -30.31
C GLN A 4 -21.98 -12.80 -30.53
N ARG A 5 -22.58 -11.74 -29.99
CA ARG A 5 -21.89 -10.46 -29.80
C ARG A 5 -20.92 -10.68 -28.65
N SER A 6 -19.64 -10.86 -28.95
CA SER A 6 -18.61 -10.78 -27.91
C SER A 6 -18.51 -9.31 -27.52
N SER A 7 -19.07 -8.95 -26.37
CA SER A 7 -18.74 -7.70 -25.72
C SER A 7 -17.27 -7.77 -25.33
N LEU A 8 -16.40 -7.11 -26.08
CA LEU A 8 -15.05 -6.83 -25.63
C LEU A 8 -15.18 -5.82 -24.48
N GLU A 9 -15.23 -6.32 -23.26
CA GLU A 9 -15.07 -5.50 -22.07
C GLU A 9 -13.65 -4.92 -22.13
N VAL A 10 -13.55 -3.60 -22.33
CA VAL A 10 -12.29 -2.89 -22.19
C VAL A 10 -11.97 -2.88 -20.71
N GLU A 11 -11.08 -3.77 -20.27
CA GLU A 11 -10.53 -3.74 -18.92
C GLU A 11 -9.68 -2.48 -18.78
N TRP A 12 -10.22 -1.47 -18.10
CA TRP A 12 -9.46 -0.28 -17.72
C TRP A 12 -8.42 -0.66 -16.67
N GLN A 13 -7.14 -0.71 -17.09
CA GLN A 13 -6.03 -0.90 -16.16
C GLN A 13 -5.61 0.46 -15.58
N PHE A 14 -5.68 0.57 -14.25
CA PHE A 14 -5.23 1.75 -13.54
C PHE A 14 -3.75 1.63 -13.21
N HIS A 15 -3.01 2.72 -13.43
CA HIS A 15 -1.56 2.73 -13.30
C HIS A 15 -1.13 3.59 -12.11
N CYS A 16 -0.04 3.21 -11.46
CA CYS A 16 0.56 3.92 -10.36
C CYS A 16 1.24 5.21 -10.84
N ASP A 17 0.96 6.34 -10.19
CA ASP A 17 1.55 7.64 -10.54
C ASP A 17 3.06 7.73 -10.26
N VAL A 18 3.64 6.76 -9.55
CA VAL A 18 5.05 6.71 -9.18
C VAL A 18 5.87 5.83 -10.12
N CYS A 19 5.41 4.60 -10.37
CA CYS A 19 6.17 3.61 -11.16
C CYS A 19 5.54 3.29 -12.51
N SER A 20 4.35 3.83 -12.81
CA SER A 20 3.55 3.48 -13.99
C SER A 20 3.21 1.99 -14.12
N GLY A 21 3.38 1.20 -13.05
CA GLY A 21 2.91 -0.19 -12.98
C GLY A 21 1.40 -0.27 -12.71
N VAL A 22 0.79 -1.41 -13.01
CA VAL A 22 -0.65 -1.64 -12.75
C VAL A 22 -0.92 -1.65 -11.25
N VAL A 23 -2.02 -1.02 -10.82
CA VAL A 23 -2.53 -1.08 -9.45
C VAL A 23 -3.54 -2.22 -9.35
N ASP A 24 -3.06 -3.40 -8.94
CA ASP A 24 -3.83 -4.64 -8.79
C ASP A 24 -4.54 -4.78 -7.43
N ASN A 25 -3.95 -4.21 -6.38
CA ASN A 25 -4.52 -4.12 -5.04
C ASN A 25 -4.81 -2.65 -4.69
N PRO A 26 -5.99 -2.13 -5.07
CA PRO A 26 -6.28 -0.70 -4.98
C PRO A 26 -6.62 -0.26 -3.56
N ILE A 27 -5.60 -0.12 -2.72
CA ILE A 27 -5.68 0.55 -1.41
C ILE A 27 -5.13 1.96 -1.56
N CYS A 28 -5.91 2.98 -1.20
CA CYS A 28 -5.43 4.36 -1.32
C CYS A 28 -4.28 4.66 -0.35
N PRO A 29 -3.39 5.60 -0.72
CA PRO A 29 -2.28 6.02 0.13
C PRO A 29 -2.71 6.50 1.52
N GLU A 30 -3.90 7.10 1.69
CA GLU A 30 -4.40 7.52 3.01
C GLU A 30 -4.76 6.32 3.90
N CYS A 31 -5.29 5.24 3.31
CA CYS A 31 -5.56 4.01 4.04
C CYS A 31 -4.27 3.31 4.48
N LEU A 32 -3.26 3.31 3.60
CA LEU A 32 -1.92 2.80 3.94
C LEU A 32 -1.26 3.66 5.01
N ALA A 33 -1.32 4.98 4.90
CA ALA A 33 -0.83 5.94 5.88
C ALA A 33 -1.49 5.73 7.26
N LYS A 34 -2.79 5.44 7.30
CA LYS A 34 -3.48 5.10 8.55
C LYS A 34 -2.90 3.83 9.19
N SER A 35 -2.67 2.77 8.41
CA SER A 35 -2.05 1.54 8.90
C SER A 35 -0.63 1.79 9.44
N VAL A 36 0.19 2.56 8.72
CA VAL A 36 1.54 2.94 9.17
C VAL A 36 1.48 3.82 10.43
N SER A 37 0.52 4.75 10.52
CA SER A 37 0.33 5.61 11.71
C SER A 37 -0.03 4.83 12.97
N VAL A 38 -0.79 3.74 12.81
CA VAL A 38 -1.09 2.78 13.89
C VAL A 38 0.18 2.05 14.30
N TRP A 39 0.95 1.50 13.36
CA TRP A 39 2.24 0.86 13.68
C TRP A 39 3.21 1.83 14.39
N LEU A 40 3.29 3.08 13.93
CA LEU A 40 4.11 4.13 14.55
C LEU A 40 3.70 4.49 15.99
N THR A 41 2.52 4.07 16.48
CA THR A 41 2.17 4.25 17.90
C THR A 41 3.08 3.46 18.84
N LEU A 42 3.66 2.35 18.36
CA LEU A 42 4.67 1.57 19.08
C LEU A 42 6.00 2.32 19.20
N TYR A 43 6.22 3.32 18.34
CA TYR A 43 7.48 4.06 18.23
C TYR A 43 7.23 5.58 18.25
N PRO A 44 6.84 6.20 19.39
CA PRO A 44 6.40 7.60 19.44
C PRO A 44 7.43 8.62 18.91
N ASN A 45 8.73 8.39 19.16
CA ASN A 45 9.80 9.24 18.63
C ASN A 45 9.90 9.14 17.11
N LEU A 46 9.76 7.93 16.58
CA LEU A 46 9.74 7.71 15.14
C LEU A 46 8.50 8.33 14.50
N LYS A 47 7.34 8.24 15.15
CA LYS A 47 6.10 8.87 14.69
C LYS A 47 6.26 10.37 14.47
N ARG A 48 6.88 11.07 15.42
CA ARG A 48 7.14 12.52 15.30
C ARG A 48 8.01 12.89 14.10
N VAL A 49 8.89 11.99 13.67
CA VAL A 49 9.83 12.25 12.57
C VAL A 49 9.25 11.80 11.22
N ILE A 50 8.60 10.64 11.19
CA ILE A 50 8.12 10.00 9.95
C ILE A 50 6.76 10.52 9.53
N TYR A 51 5.83 10.74 10.47
CA TYR A 51 4.45 11.08 10.12
C TYR A 51 4.33 12.38 9.30
N PRO A 52 5.07 13.47 9.60
CA PRO A 52 5.07 14.66 8.75
C PRO A 52 5.57 14.38 7.32
N LYS A 53 6.47 13.40 7.13
CA LYS A 53 6.93 12.99 5.78
C LYS A 53 5.85 12.24 5.03
N ILE A 54 5.01 11.48 5.73
CA ILE A 54 3.84 10.81 5.13
C ILE A 54 2.83 11.88 4.66
N GLU A 55 2.52 12.86 5.50
CA GLU A 55 1.60 13.95 5.13
C GLU A 55 2.10 14.71 3.90
N SER A 56 3.37 15.14 3.90
CA SER A 56 3.98 15.78 2.73
C SER A 56 4.06 14.89 1.49
N TYR A 57 4.06 13.56 1.65
CA TYR A 57 4.00 12.64 0.51
C TYR A 57 2.61 12.60 -0.11
N LEU A 58 1.56 12.55 0.72
CA LEU A 58 0.17 12.53 0.25
C LEU A 58 -0.21 13.84 -0.47
N GLU A 59 0.24 14.97 0.05
CA GLU A 59 -0.01 16.31 -0.53
C GLU A 59 0.51 16.45 -1.97
N GLN A 60 1.57 15.72 -2.36
CA GLN A 60 2.17 15.80 -3.71
C GLN A 60 1.24 15.32 -4.83
N PHE A 61 0.16 14.61 -4.48
CA PHE A 61 -0.72 13.96 -5.45
C PHE A 61 -2.15 14.51 -5.45
N GLU A 62 -2.48 15.49 -4.60
CA GLU A 62 -3.86 16.02 -4.48
C GLU A 62 -4.44 16.52 -5.82
N GLU A 63 -3.59 17.04 -6.72
CA GLU A 63 -4.01 17.59 -8.02
C GLU A 63 -3.96 16.58 -9.19
N ARG A 64 -3.41 15.36 -8.99
CA ARG A 64 -3.12 14.41 -10.09
C ARG A 64 -4.15 13.29 -10.25
N ILE A 65 -5.20 13.28 -9.42
CA ILE A 65 -6.11 12.13 -9.21
C ILE A 65 -7.17 11.95 -10.31
N THR A 66 -6.85 12.25 -11.57
CA THR A 66 -7.86 12.14 -12.66
C THR A 66 -7.97 10.73 -13.24
N GLN A 67 -6.97 9.86 -13.06
CA GLN A 67 -6.91 8.51 -13.67
C GLN A 67 -6.63 7.38 -12.67
N ALA A 68 -7.27 7.42 -11.51
CA ALA A 68 -7.09 6.40 -10.47
C ALA A 68 -8.38 5.62 -10.15
N THR A 69 -8.21 4.38 -9.73
CA THR A 69 -9.32 3.51 -9.28
C THR A 69 -9.74 3.82 -7.86
N GLN A 70 -10.95 3.40 -7.49
CA GLN A 70 -11.49 3.58 -6.15
C GLN A 70 -10.81 2.65 -5.15
N CYS A 71 -10.56 3.15 -3.95
CA CYS A 71 -9.99 2.36 -2.87
C CYS A 71 -10.97 1.26 -2.43
N ILE A 72 -10.55 -0.01 -2.48
CA ILE A 72 -11.39 -1.13 -2.03
C ILE A 72 -11.70 -1.08 -0.53
N LYS A 73 -10.80 -0.49 0.27
CA LYS A 73 -10.91 -0.46 1.73
C LYS A 73 -11.87 0.61 2.24
N CYS A 74 -11.78 1.84 1.73
CA CYS A 74 -12.57 2.96 2.24
C CYS A 74 -13.67 3.44 1.30
N GLN A 75 -13.63 3.05 0.01
CA GLN A 75 -14.56 3.49 -1.02
C GLN A 75 -14.70 5.02 -1.20
N ASN A 76 -13.91 5.83 -0.50
CA ASN A 76 -14.05 7.29 -0.48
C ASN A 76 -12.91 8.03 -1.18
N LYS A 77 -11.77 7.36 -1.36
CA LYS A 77 -10.53 7.91 -1.93
C LYS A 77 -10.05 7.03 -3.08
N LYS A 78 -9.07 7.54 -3.83
CA LYS A 78 -8.52 6.87 -5.01
C LYS A 78 -7.20 6.20 -4.71
N ALA A 79 -6.94 5.04 -5.31
CA ALA A 79 -5.67 4.34 -5.26
C ALA A 79 -4.78 4.76 -6.43
N TYR A 80 -4.16 5.95 -6.30
CA TYR A 80 -3.30 6.55 -7.33
C TYR A 80 -1.81 6.13 -7.21
N VAL A 81 -1.39 5.60 -6.06
CA VAL A 81 -0.08 4.95 -5.87
C VAL A 81 -0.31 3.50 -5.48
N CYS A 82 0.46 2.58 -6.07
CA CYS A 82 0.43 1.18 -5.67
C CYS A 82 0.99 0.99 -4.23
N PRO A 83 0.53 -0.03 -3.49
CA PRO A 83 1.01 -0.29 -2.13
C PRO A 83 2.54 -0.39 -2.04
N SER A 84 3.19 -1.07 -2.99
CA SER A 84 4.66 -1.24 -2.99
C SER A 84 5.40 0.09 -3.05
N CYS A 85 5.02 1.02 -3.94
CA CYS A 85 5.66 2.34 -4.01
C CYS A 85 5.44 3.18 -2.75
N PHE A 86 4.28 3.07 -2.11
CA PHE A 86 4.03 3.73 -0.83
C PHE A 86 4.92 3.15 0.28
N ILE A 87 5.04 1.82 0.37
CA ILE A 87 5.88 1.16 1.37
C ILE A 87 7.36 1.45 1.14
N ASP A 88 7.83 1.44 -0.12
CA ASP A 88 9.19 1.82 -0.48
C ASP A 88 9.54 3.25 -0.03
N PHE A 89 8.58 4.17 -0.19
CA PHE A 89 8.73 5.52 0.33
C PHE A 89 8.95 5.51 1.86
N ILE A 90 8.13 4.77 2.61
CA ILE A 90 8.28 4.66 4.08
C ILE A 90 9.62 4.04 4.46
N VAL A 91 9.99 2.91 3.84
CA VAL A 91 11.29 2.25 4.05
C VAL A 91 12.44 3.23 3.78
N GLY A 92 12.33 4.04 2.73
CA GLY A 92 13.29 5.10 2.43
C GLY A 92 13.42 6.14 3.54
N GLN A 93 12.29 6.57 4.14
CA GLN A 93 12.33 7.51 5.28
C GLN A 93 12.91 6.86 6.54
N LEU A 94 12.56 5.61 6.83
CA LEU A 94 13.08 4.85 7.96
C LEU A 94 14.61 4.68 7.87
N LYS A 95 15.12 4.34 6.69
CA LYS A 95 16.57 4.23 6.44
C LYS A 95 17.29 5.57 6.62
N LYS A 96 16.70 6.68 6.18
CA LYS A 96 17.30 8.03 6.33
C LYS A 96 17.50 8.45 7.78
N VAL A 97 16.62 8.01 8.68
CA VAL A 97 16.71 8.32 10.12
C VAL A 97 17.51 7.27 10.90
N ARG A 98 18.14 6.31 10.20
CA ARG A 98 19.02 5.27 10.78
C ARG A 98 18.34 4.47 11.90
N ILE A 99 17.12 3.99 11.67
CA ILE A 99 16.45 3.10 12.63
C ILE A 99 17.23 1.80 12.84
N ASP A 100 16.99 1.15 13.98
CA ASP A 100 17.50 -0.19 14.26
C ASP A 100 16.97 -1.19 13.22
N SER A 101 17.83 -2.12 12.78
CA SER A 101 17.48 -3.09 11.75
C SER A 101 16.31 -3.97 12.16
N ARG A 102 16.13 -4.28 13.46
CA ARG A 102 15.00 -5.07 13.95
C ARG A 102 13.66 -4.36 13.74
N ILE A 103 13.63 -3.03 13.90
CA ILE A 103 12.42 -2.22 13.66
C ILE A 103 12.11 -2.19 12.17
N LEU A 104 13.15 -2.14 11.32
CA LEU A 104 12.98 -2.20 9.88
C LEU A 104 12.46 -3.57 9.43
N ASP A 105 13.02 -4.66 9.96
CA ASP A 105 12.59 -6.04 9.69
C ASP A 105 11.15 -6.28 10.16
N GLU A 106 10.77 -5.72 11.31
CA GLU A 106 9.39 -5.75 11.79
C GLU A 106 8.44 -5.03 10.84
N PHE A 107 8.81 -3.82 10.41
CA PHE A 107 8.02 -3.04 9.47
C PHE A 107 7.83 -3.81 8.15
N GLN A 108 8.91 -4.32 7.57
CA GLN A 108 8.83 -5.11 6.35
C GLN A 108 7.98 -6.36 6.58
N GLY A 109 8.15 -7.09 7.68
CA GLY A 109 7.32 -8.27 7.98
C GLY A 109 5.82 -8.00 8.11
N LEU A 110 5.40 -6.76 8.36
CA LEU A 110 3.99 -6.34 8.45
C LEU A 110 3.44 -5.73 7.16
N PHE A 111 4.30 -5.18 6.31
CA PHE A 111 3.91 -4.38 5.14
C PHE A 111 4.54 -4.87 3.83
N ASP A 112 5.20 -6.03 3.84
CA ASP A 112 5.68 -6.70 2.64
C ASP A 112 4.48 -7.23 1.87
N PHE A 113 4.11 -6.49 0.82
CA PHE A 113 3.04 -6.83 -0.11
C PHE A 113 3.53 -7.72 -1.25
N ASP A 114 4.79 -8.20 -1.22
CA ASP A 114 5.20 -9.26 -2.12
C ASP A 114 4.35 -10.49 -1.83
N PHE A 115 3.36 -10.71 -2.68
CA PHE A 115 2.76 -12.00 -2.90
C PHE A 115 3.85 -12.92 -3.48
N VAL A 116 4.79 -13.35 -2.63
CA VAL A 116 5.57 -14.55 -2.88
C VAL A 116 4.54 -15.65 -2.99
N VAL A 117 4.35 -16.18 -4.20
CA VAL A 117 3.63 -17.44 -4.43
C VAL A 117 4.07 -18.38 -3.31
N PRO A 118 3.17 -18.81 -2.41
CA PRO A 118 3.57 -19.41 -1.15
C PRO A 118 4.47 -20.59 -1.45
N ASP A 119 5.72 -20.52 -0.99
CA ASP A 119 6.49 -21.72 -0.75
C ASP A 119 5.69 -22.53 0.28
N PRO A 120 5.19 -23.74 -0.06
CA PRO A 120 4.43 -24.57 0.86
C PRO A 120 5.20 -24.95 2.13
N HIS A 121 6.50 -24.64 2.21
CA HIS A 121 7.34 -24.87 3.38
C HIS A 121 7.46 -23.69 4.35
N ALA A 122 6.90 -22.51 4.05
CA ALA A 122 7.01 -21.33 4.93
C ALA A 122 5.91 -21.29 6.01
N ALA A 123 6.28 -21.61 7.26
CA ALA A 123 5.41 -21.71 8.44
C ALA A 123 4.77 -20.39 8.95
N LYS A 124 4.71 -19.31 8.16
CA LYS A 124 4.49 -17.94 8.67
C LYS A 124 3.08 -17.36 8.46
N TRP A 125 2.09 -18.17 8.06
CA TRP A 125 0.77 -17.69 7.62
C TRP A 125 -0.29 -17.46 8.72
N LYS A 126 -0.05 -17.79 9.99
CA LYS A 126 -1.09 -17.66 11.04
C LYS A 126 -1.40 -16.22 11.49
N ARG A 127 -0.62 -15.20 11.09
CA ARG A 127 -0.75 -13.84 11.66
C ARG A 127 -1.55 -12.86 10.81
N TYR A 128 -1.68 -13.07 9.50
CA TYR A 128 -2.29 -12.08 8.60
C TYR A 128 -3.83 -12.14 8.56
N SER A 129 -4.44 -13.32 8.78
CA SER A 129 -5.90 -13.46 8.79
C SER A 129 -6.59 -12.71 9.93
N THR A 130 -5.89 -12.44 11.03
CA THR A 130 -6.46 -11.77 12.21
C THR A 130 -6.54 -10.25 12.04
N MET A 131 -5.63 -9.62 11.27
CA MET A 131 -5.63 -8.15 11.12
C MET A 131 -6.66 -7.61 10.12
N ILE A 132 -7.16 -8.44 9.20
CA ILE A 132 -8.15 -8.02 8.18
C ILE A 132 -9.58 -8.35 8.62
N GLY A 133 -9.78 -9.27 9.56
CA GLY A 133 -11.10 -9.71 10.03
C GLY A 133 -11.71 -8.92 11.20
N GLU A 134 -10.96 -8.01 11.82
CA GLU A 134 -11.41 -7.27 13.03
C GLU A 134 -11.31 -5.73 12.89
N LEU A 135 -11.41 -5.20 11.66
CA LEU A 135 -11.52 -3.75 11.40
C LEU A 135 -12.79 -3.40 10.63
#